data_AF-A0A520QL66-F1
#
_entry.id   AF-A0A520QL66-F1
#
_cell.length_a   1.000
_cell.length_b   1.000
_cell.length_c   1.000
_cell.angle_alpha   90.00
_cell.angle_beta   90.00
_cell.angle_gamma   90.00
#
_symmetry.space_group_name_H-M   'P 1'
#
loop_
_entity.id
_entity.type
_entity.pdbx_description
1 polymer ?
#
loop_
_entity_poly.entity_id
_entity_poly.type
_entity_poly.pdbx_seq_one_letter_code
_entity_poly.pdbx_strand_id
1 'polypeptide(L)'
;MRGALLCLLMVSGCALETEPPVGPRIALAADFEGFQGWRRVALPEHSITEGHLSSEERYLYIDREAPELPEAFPTGTIVVKTIEVGPPEEWEIHAMVKRGDGYNAHGSVGWEFFDLRFDARERLSIAWRGLGDEATAYIDPTGQVRACSECHDLVPDRDFIFRRELLSEAE
;
A
#
# COMPACT_ATOMS: atom_id res chain seq x y z
N MET A 1 4.17 52.89 -43.78
CA MET A 1 3.15 52.31 -42.87
C MET A 1 2.47 51.13 -43.56
N ARG A 2 2.85 49.90 -43.22
CA ARG A 2 2.09 48.66 -43.49
C ARG A 2 2.40 47.70 -42.35
N GLY A 3 1.50 47.63 -41.38
CA GLY A 3 1.58 46.69 -40.26
C GLY A 3 1.01 45.35 -40.69
N ALA A 4 1.79 44.29 -40.56
CA ALA A 4 1.30 42.92 -40.64
C ALA A 4 1.09 42.42 -39.21
N LEU A 5 -0.17 42.19 -38.85
CA LEU A 5 -0.56 41.61 -37.57
C LEU A 5 -0.44 40.09 -37.70
N LEU A 6 0.56 39.49 -37.03
CA LEU A 6 0.68 38.04 -36.90
C LEU A 6 -0.31 37.57 -35.82
N CYS A 7 -1.35 36.83 -36.20
CA CYS A 7 -2.21 36.10 -35.27
C CYS A 7 -1.44 34.89 -34.71
N LEU A 8 -1.12 34.94 -33.42
CA LEU A 8 -0.57 33.82 -32.66
C LEU A 8 -1.71 32.84 -32.33
N LEU A 9 -1.70 31.65 -32.93
CA LEU A 9 -2.61 30.55 -32.60
C LEU A 9 -2.10 29.84 -31.34
N MET A 10 -2.69 30.14 -30.19
CA MET A 10 -2.50 29.39 -28.95
C MET A 10 -3.25 28.07 -29.06
N VAL A 11 -2.54 26.97 -29.31
CA VAL A 11 -3.10 25.62 -29.20
C VAL A 11 -3.22 25.31 -27.71
N SER A 12 -4.42 25.52 -27.16
CA SER A 12 -4.78 25.10 -25.82
C SER A 12 -4.94 23.57 -25.84
N GLY A 13 -3.87 22.86 -25.50
CA GLY A 13 -3.92 21.42 -25.25
C GLY A 13 -4.70 21.15 -23.98
N CYS A 14 -5.98 20.80 -24.11
CA CYS A 14 -6.70 20.12 -23.05
C CYS A 14 -6.00 18.78 -22.81
N ALA A 15 -5.19 18.68 -21.76
CA ALA A 15 -4.91 17.38 -21.17
C ALA A 15 -6.27 16.83 -20.73
N LEU A 16 -6.79 15.82 -21.43
CA LEU A 16 -7.85 15.01 -20.85
C LEU A 16 -7.25 14.42 -19.57
N GLU A 17 -7.77 14.85 -18.43
CA GLU A 17 -7.65 14.11 -17.19
C GLU A 17 -8.29 12.75 -17.48
N THR A 18 -7.47 11.76 -17.82
CA THR A 18 -7.92 10.37 -17.89
C THR A 18 -8.39 10.02 -16.50
N GLU A 19 -9.71 9.95 -16.31
CA GLU A 19 -10.29 9.44 -15.07
C GLU A 19 -9.61 8.10 -14.74
N PRO A 20 -9.17 7.88 -13.50
CA PRO A 20 -8.56 6.62 -13.13
C PRO A 20 -9.57 5.50 -13.43
N PRO A 21 -9.10 4.37 -13.99
CA PRO A 21 -9.99 3.29 -14.41
C PRO A 21 -10.89 2.85 -13.27
N VAL A 22 -12.20 2.94 -13.50
CA VAL A 22 -13.23 2.46 -12.58
C VAL A 22 -13.35 0.94 -12.78
N GLY A 23 -12.67 0.17 -11.92
CA GLY A 23 -12.66 -1.29 -11.96
C GLY A 23 -11.71 -1.90 -10.94
N PRO A 24 -11.76 -3.22 -10.71
CA PRO A 24 -10.89 -3.87 -9.74
C PRO A 24 -9.41 -3.70 -10.12
N ARG A 25 -8.57 -3.33 -9.15
CA ARG A 25 -7.12 -3.23 -9.34
C ARG A 25 -6.45 -4.54 -8.98
N ILE A 26 -5.90 -5.23 -9.98
CA ILE A 26 -4.98 -6.35 -9.77
C ILE A 26 -3.56 -5.78 -9.71
N ALA A 27 -2.90 -5.90 -8.56
CA ALA A 27 -1.51 -5.50 -8.40
C ALA A 27 -0.55 -6.56 -8.96
N LEU A 28 0.54 -6.10 -9.56
CA LEU A 28 1.66 -6.89 -10.08
C LEU A 28 2.96 -6.44 -9.41
N ALA A 29 4.04 -7.23 -9.53
CA ALA A 29 5.34 -6.89 -8.91
C ALA A 29 5.82 -5.48 -9.28
N ALA A 30 5.63 -5.07 -10.54
CA ALA A 30 5.98 -3.74 -11.04
C ALA A 30 5.25 -2.59 -10.32
N ASP A 31 4.09 -2.84 -9.71
CA ASP A 31 3.35 -1.82 -8.95
C ASP A 31 4.01 -1.49 -7.61
N PHE A 32 4.88 -2.38 -7.11
CA PHE A 32 5.64 -2.20 -5.87
C PHE A 32 7.07 -1.72 -6.12
N GLU A 33 7.55 -1.74 -7.37
CA GLU A 33 8.92 -1.33 -7.69
C GLU A 33 9.16 0.14 -7.27
N GLY A 34 10.24 0.36 -6.53
CA GLY A 34 10.62 1.70 -6.07
C GLY A 34 9.80 2.24 -4.90
N PHE A 35 9.02 1.41 -4.18
CA PHE A 35 8.23 1.85 -3.02
C PHE A 35 9.05 2.58 -1.95
N GLN A 36 10.35 2.27 -1.85
CA GLN A 36 11.28 2.93 -0.94
C GLN A 36 11.40 4.45 -1.19
N GLY A 37 11.03 4.93 -2.38
CA GLY A 37 10.96 6.35 -2.72
C GLY A 37 9.63 7.04 -2.40
N TRP A 38 8.63 6.30 -1.91
CA TRP A 38 7.32 6.85 -1.55
C TRP A 38 7.36 7.59 -0.20
N ARG A 39 6.22 8.18 0.19
CA ARG A 39 6.08 8.78 1.52
C ARG A 39 6.29 7.69 2.59
N ARG A 40 7.34 7.86 3.39
CA ARG A 40 7.73 6.96 4.48
C ARG A 40 7.27 7.51 5.83
N VAL A 41 6.66 6.67 6.65
CA VAL A 41 6.18 6.98 8.00
C VAL A 41 6.79 5.96 8.96
N ALA A 42 7.45 6.43 10.02
CA ALA A 42 7.93 5.57 11.09
C ALA A 42 6.75 5.10 11.93
N LEU A 43 6.67 3.80 12.19
CA LEU A 43 5.66 3.21 13.05
C LEU A 43 6.14 3.21 14.50
N PRO A 44 5.27 3.50 15.48
CA PRO A 44 5.66 3.54 16.88
C PRO A 44 5.95 2.12 17.37
N GLU A 45 6.89 2.05 18.31
CA GLU A 45 7.22 0.83 19.03
C GLU A 45 5.93 0.24 19.64
N HIS A 46 5.71 -1.07 19.47
CA HIS A 46 4.52 -1.80 19.91
C HIS A 46 3.19 -1.52 19.16
N SER A 47 3.20 -0.84 18.00
CA SER A 47 2.06 -0.91 17.08
C SER A 47 1.82 -2.37 16.67
N ILE A 48 0.75 -3.02 17.15
CA ILE A 48 0.36 -4.43 16.97
C ILE A 48 1.52 -5.33 16.54
N THR A 49 2.26 -5.83 17.53
CA THR A 49 3.38 -6.78 17.35
C THR A 49 2.90 -8.22 17.18
N GLU A 50 1.60 -8.47 17.29
CA GLU A 50 1.05 -9.79 17.00
C GLU A 50 1.17 -10.07 15.50
N GLY A 51 1.78 -11.22 15.18
CA GLY A 51 1.94 -11.64 13.80
C GLY A 51 3.06 -10.95 13.02
N HIS A 52 3.98 -10.19 13.64
CA HIS A 52 5.08 -9.52 12.91
C HIS A 52 6.34 -9.42 13.77
N LEU A 53 7.52 -9.28 13.16
CA LEU A 53 8.73 -9.03 13.94
C LEU A 53 8.59 -7.73 14.75
N SER A 54 9.11 -7.74 15.98
CA SER A 54 9.18 -6.53 16.80
C SER A 54 10.53 -5.85 16.58
N SER A 55 10.52 -4.60 16.11
CA SER A 55 11.70 -3.77 15.89
C SER A 55 11.33 -2.29 15.92
N GLU A 56 12.30 -1.43 16.19
CA GLU A 56 12.19 0.04 16.02
C GLU A 56 12.28 0.44 14.54
N GLU A 57 12.87 -0.41 13.69
CA GLU A 57 13.07 -0.17 12.25
C GLU A 57 11.82 -0.54 11.44
N ARG A 58 10.65 -0.02 11.84
CA ARG A 58 9.35 -0.33 11.23
C ARG A 58 8.77 0.87 10.51
N TYR A 59 8.40 0.68 9.25
CA TYR A 59 7.96 1.78 8.40
C TYR A 59 6.72 1.42 7.58
N LEU A 60 5.89 2.42 7.31
CA LEU A 60 4.87 2.38 6.26
C LEU A 60 5.32 3.27 5.09
N TYR A 61 5.13 2.75 3.89
CA TYR A 61 5.26 3.47 2.63
C TYR A 61 3.90 3.50 1.95
N ILE A 62 3.48 4.65 1.46
CA ILE A 62 2.20 4.80 0.77
C ILE A 62 2.38 5.53 -0.57
N ASP A 63 1.78 4.99 -1.62
CA ASP A 63 1.94 5.47 -3.00
C ASP A 63 1.29 6.85 -3.25
N ARG A 64 0.42 7.28 -2.35
CA ARG A 64 -0.36 8.52 -2.45
C ARG A 64 -0.69 9.11 -1.08
N GLU A 65 -1.27 10.30 -1.09
CA GLU A 65 -1.81 10.90 0.13
C GLU A 65 -2.97 10.07 0.68
N ALA A 66 -2.94 9.80 1.97
CA ALA A 66 -4.02 9.09 2.64
C ALA A 66 -5.22 10.04 2.81
N PRO A 67 -6.45 9.58 2.58
CA PRO A 67 -7.62 10.40 2.80
C PRO A 67 -7.84 10.64 4.30
N GLU A 68 -8.50 11.77 4.58
CA GLU A 68 -8.98 12.11 5.91
C GLU A 68 -10.09 11.14 6.33
N LEU A 69 -10.09 10.72 7.59
CA LEU A 69 -11.19 9.87 8.07
C LEU A 69 -12.51 10.66 8.04
N PRO A 70 -13.65 10.04 7.70
CA PRO A 70 -13.86 8.61 7.48
C PRO A 70 -13.79 8.18 6.00
N GLU A 71 -13.18 8.98 5.12
CA GLU A 71 -13.13 8.64 3.70
C GLU A 71 -12.31 7.37 3.47
N ALA A 72 -12.86 6.46 2.66
CA ALA A 72 -12.20 5.22 2.30
C ALA A 72 -11.02 5.50 1.35
N PHE A 73 -9.99 4.65 1.41
CA PHE A 73 -8.88 4.76 0.47
C PHE A 73 -9.37 4.51 -0.96
N PRO A 74 -8.92 5.32 -1.94
CA PRO A 74 -9.25 5.09 -3.34
C PRO A 74 -8.81 3.70 -3.81
N THR A 75 -9.57 3.12 -4.74
CA THR A 75 -9.15 1.90 -5.43
C THR A 75 -7.76 2.11 -6.07
N GLY A 76 -6.90 1.12 -5.91
CA GLY A 76 -5.51 1.11 -6.33
C GLY A 76 -4.52 1.76 -5.36
N THR A 77 -4.95 2.23 -4.19
CA THR A 77 -4.01 2.61 -3.12
C THR A 77 -3.11 1.43 -2.76
N ILE A 78 -1.82 1.69 -2.60
CA ILE A 78 -0.81 0.70 -2.19
C ILE A 78 -0.16 1.17 -0.90
N VAL A 79 -0.14 0.28 0.09
CA VAL A 79 0.58 0.46 1.34
C VAL A 79 1.57 -0.67 1.50
N VAL A 80 2.84 -0.34 1.76
CA VAL A 80 3.90 -1.30 2.05
C VAL A 80 4.39 -1.07 3.48
N LYS A 81 4.37 -2.10 4.31
CA LYS A 81 4.96 -2.13 5.64
C LYS A 81 6.29 -2.86 5.58
N THR A 82 7.35 -2.27 6.13
CA THR A 82 8.66 -2.92 6.26
C THR A 82 9.09 -3.06 7.70
N ILE A 83 9.94 -4.05 7.95
CA ILE A 83 10.79 -4.17 9.12
C ILE A 83 12.23 -4.32 8.62
N GLU A 84 13.00 -3.24 8.72
CA GLU A 84 14.26 -3.03 8.01
C GLU A 84 15.48 -3.47 8.83
N VAL A 85 15.45 -4.70 9.35
CA VAL A 85 16.55 -5.28 10.14
C VAL A 85 17.47 -6.06 9.20
N GLY A 86 18.73 -5.65 9.09
CA GLY A 86 19.73 -6.30 8.24
C GLY A 86 19.69 -5.84 6.78
N PRO A 87 20.31 -6.60 5.85
CA PRO A 87 20.29 -6.29 4.42
C PRO A 87 18.88 -6.47 3.81
N PRO A 88 18.55 -5.81 2.68
CA PRO A 88 17.19 -5.80 2.13
C PRO A 88 16.55 -7.17 1.88
N GLU A 89 17.33 -8.19 1.52
CA GLU A 89 16.84 -9.56 1.32
C GLU A 89 16.38 -10.27 2.61
N GLU A 90 16.71 -9.72 3.78
CA GLU A 90 16.31 -10.18 5.11
C GLU A 90 15.15 -9.37 5.71
N TRP A 91 14.74 -8.28 5.06
CA TRP A 91 13.62 -7.46 5.55
C TRP A 91 12.30 -8.25 5.53
N GLU A 92 11.48 -8.02 6.55
CA GLU A 92 10.07 -8.42 6.50
C GLU A 92 9.30 -7.34 5.74
N ILE A 93 8.65 -7.71 4.63
CA ILE A 93 7.92 -6.76 3.77
C ILE A 93 6.52 -7.29 3.50
N HIS A 94 5.54 -6.57 4.02
CA HIS A 94 4.12 -6.80 3.81
C HIS A 94 3.54 -5.68 2.97
N ALA A 95 2.61 -5.98 2.08
CA ALA A 95 1.86 -4.95 1.38
C ALA A 95 0.38 -5.24 1.33
N MET A 96 -0.40 -4.18 1.17
CA MET A 96 -1.83 -4.27 0.90
C MET A 96 -2.24 -3.29 -0.20
N VAL A 97 -3.16 -3.75 -1.05
CA VAL A 97 -3.68 -2.96 -2.18
C VAL A 97 -5.19 -2.89 -2.10
N LYS A 98 -5.75 -1.68 -2.26
CA LYS A 98 -7.19 -1.47 -2.37
C LYS A 98 -7.65 -1.96 -3.74
N ARG A 99 -7.93 -3.25 -3.86
CA ARG A 99 -8.42 -3.89 -5.09
C ARG A 99 -9.81 -3.40 -5.48
N GLY A 100 -10.69 -3.14 -4.51
CA GLY A 100 -12.10 -2.80 -4.75
C GLY A 100 -12.97 -4.01 -5.10
N ASP A 101 -14.13 -3.76 -5.71
CA ASP A 101 -15.07 -4.77 -6.23
C ASP A 101 -15.48 -5.87 -5.24
N GLY A 102 -15.56 -5.53 -3.94
CA GLY A 102 -15.94 -6.48 -2.89
C GLY A 102 -14.97 -7.63 -2.65
N TYR A 103 -13.72 -7.56 -3.14
CA TYR A 103 -12.70 -8.56 -2.84
C TYR A 103 -12.54 -8.73 -1.32
N ASN A 104 -12.15 -9.92 -0.85
CA ASN A 104 -12.05 -10.21 0.60
C ASN A 104 -13.36 -9.90 1.38
N ALA A 105 -14.50 -10.33 0.84
CA ALA A 105 -15.85 -10.00 1.33
C ALA A 105 -16.16 -10.47 2.77
N HIS A 106 -15.34 -11.36 3.33
CA HIS A 106 -15.51 -11.93 4.67
C HIS A 106 -14.42 -11.47 5.65
N GLY A 107 -13.66 -10.44 5.29
CA GLY A 107 -12.64 -9.82 6.13
C GLY A 107 -12.43 -8.36 5.72
N SER A 108 -11.19 -7.96 5.44
CA SER A 108 -10.83 -6.61 5.01
C SER A 108 -11.35 -6.29 3.60
N VAL A 109 -12.63 -5.92 3.51
CA VAL A 109 -13.35 -5.75 2.24
C VAL A 109 -12.67 -4.73 1.32
N GLY A 110 -12.49 -5.16 0.07
CA GLY A 110 -11.84 -4.42 -1.00
C GLY A 110 -10.31 -4.43 -0.93
N TRP A 111 -9.68 -5.11 0.04
CA TRP A 111 -8.23 -5.16 0.20
C TRP A 111 -7.65 -6.54 -0.08
N GLU A 112 -6.51 -6.55 -0.76
CA GLU A 112 -5.69 -7.74 -1.00
C GLU A 112 -4.33 -7.57 -0.33
N PHE A 113 -3.80 -8.65 0.25
CA PHE A 113 -2.54 -8.67 0.99
C PHE A 113 -1.45 -9.43 0.24
N PHE A 114 -0.20 -9.07 0.50
CA PHE A 114 0.99 -9.54 -0.20
C PHE A 114 2.18 -9.65 0.75
N ASP A 115 3.01 -10.69 0.56
CA ASP A 115 4.39 -10.70 1.06
C ASP A 115 5.30 -10.37 -0.12
N LEU A 116 6.22 -9.45 0.11
CA LEU A 116 7.22 -9.05 -0.87
C LEU A 116 8.60 -9.48 -0.39
N ARG A 117 9.52 -9.69 -1.34
CA ARG A 117 10.90 -10.04 -1.02
C ARG A 117 11.87 -9.46 -2.04
N PHE A 118 12.96 -8.89 -1.53
CA PHE A 118 14.14 -8.58 -2.33
C PHE A 118 15.00 -9.84 -2.55
N ASP A 119 15.52 -10.01 -3.76
CA ASP A 119 16.62 -10.94 -4.01
C ASP A 119 17.99 -10.28 -3.75
N ALA A 120 19.06 -11.05 -3.85
CA ALA A 120 20.44 -10.57 -3.65
C ALA A 120 20.92 -9.52 -4.68
N ARG A 121 20.10 -9.18 -5.68
CA ARG A 121 20.33 -8.10 -6.64
C ARG A 121 19.34 -6.95 -6.43
N GLU A 122 18.72 -6.89 -5.26
CA GLU A 122 17.73 -5.89 -4.84
C GLU A 122 16.51 -5.82 -5.76
N ARG A 123 16.15 -6.93 -6.43
CA ARG A 123 14.91 -6.99 -7.22
C ARG A 123 13.78 -7.45 -6.33
N LEU A 124 12.70 -6.67 -6.33
CA LEU A 124 11.50 -6.97 -5.58
C LEU A 124 10.62 -7.97 -6.32
N SER A 125 10.05 -8.92 -5.59
CA SER A 125 9.11 -9.90 -6.12
C SER A 125 7.97 -10.14 -5.14
N ILE A 126 6.82 -10.58 -5.66
CA ILE A 126 5.70 -11.05 -4.84
C ILE A 126 6.03 -12.49 -4.41
N ALA A 127 6.37 -12.67 -3.14
CA ALA A 127 6.58 -13.98 -2.55
C ALA A 127 5.24 -14.67 -2.28
N TRP A 128 4.23 -13.88 -1.90
CA TRP A 128 2.89 -14.36 -1.60
C TRP A 128 1.83 -13.28 -1.88
N ARG A 129 0.60 -13.69 -2.18
CA ARG A 129 -0.60 -12.85 -2.16
C ARG A 129 -1.85 -13.69 -1.91
N GLY A 130 -2.88 -13.12 -1.30
CA GLY A 130 -4.17 -13.81 -1.17
C GLY A 130 -5.00 -13.39 0.03
N LEU A 131 -5.90 -14.30 0.42
CA LEU A 131 -6.85 -14.12 1.52
C LEU A 131 -6.40 -14.77 2.83
N GLY A 132 -5.34 -15.59 2.83
CA GLY A 132 -4.86 -16.26 4.03
C GLY A 132 -5.37 -17.70 4.22
N ASP A 133 -5.76 -18.43 3.17
CA ASP A 133 -6.13 -19.86 3.28
C ASP A 133 -4.89 -20.76 3.44
N GLU A 134 -5.03 -22.07 3.72
CA GLU A 134 -3.88 -22.97 3.98
C GLU A 134 -2.82 -22.99 2.86
N ALA A 135 -3.19 -22.66 1.61
CA ALA A 135 -2.26 -22.57 0.50
C ALA A 135 -1.67 -21.16 0.32
N THR A 136 -2.28 -20.16 0.96
CA THR A 136 -1.98 -18.74 0.81
C THR A 136 -1.93 -18.04 2.17
N ALA A 137 -1.42 -18.66 3.22
CA ALA A 137 -1.31 -18.02 4.52
C ALA A 137 0.06 -17.41 4.75
N TYR A 138 0.07 -16.30 5.48
CA TYR A 138 1.29 -15.73 6.04
C TYR A 138 1.78 -16.61 7.19
N ILE A 139 3.10 -16.82 7.27
CA ILE A 139 3.72 -17.50 8.40
C ILE A 139 4.35 -16.44 9.30
N ASP A 140 3.80 -16.30 10.51
CA ASP A 140 4.31 -15.34 11.47
C ASP A 140 5.70 -15.70 12.01
N PRO A 141 6.40 -14.78 12.70
CA PRO A 141 7.74 -15.07 13.19
C PRO A 141 7.81 -16.17 14.24
N THR A 142 6.67 -16.58 14.82
CA THR A 142 6.56 -17.73 15.72
C THR A 142 6.31 -19.05 14.99
N GLY A 143 6.14 -18.99 13.66
CA GLY A 143 5.85 -20.13 12.80
C GLY A 143 4.36 -20.45 12.67
N GLN A 144 3.46 -19.56 13.11
CA GLN A 144 2.02 -19.77 13.00
C GLN A 144 1.48 -19.29 11.66
N VAL A 145 0.63 -20.12 11.06
CA VAL A 145 -0.20 -19.79 9.90
C VAL A 145 -1.24 -18.76 10.32
N ARG A 146 -1.23 -17.58 9.69
CA ARG A 146 -2.20 -16.50 9.93
C ARG A 146 -2.66 -15.87 8.62
N ALA A 147 -3.89 -15.35 8.63
CA ALA A 147 -4.36 -14.49 7.55
C ALA A 147 -4.16 -13.02 7.94
N CYS A 148 -3.54 -12.20 7.08
CA CYS A 148 -3.38 -10.76 7.36
C CYS A 148 -4.74 -10.09 7.63
N SER A 149 -5.78 -10.57 6.94
CA SER A 149 -7.14 -10.06 7.11
C SER A 149 -7.72 -10.30 8.51
N GLU A 150 -7.30 -11.32 9.27
CA GLU A 150 -7.83 -11.58 10.62
C GLU A 150 -7.55 -10.42 11.57
N CYS A 151 -6.34 -9.87 11.52
CA CYS A 151 -5.99 -8.71 12.34
C CYS A 151 -6.54 -7.42 11.73
N HIS A 152 -6.45 -7.25 10.42
CA HIS A 152 -6.88 -6.01 9.76
C HIS A 152 -8.40 -5.77 9.83
N ASP A 153 -9.22 -6.83 9.94
CA ASP A 153 -10.67 -6.74 10.17
C ASP A 153 -11.06 -6.18 11.54
N LEU A 154 -10.09 -5.99 12.46
CA LEU A 154 -10.33 -5.34 13.76
C LEU A 154 -10.49 -3.81 13.67
N VAL A 155 -10.15 -3.19 12.53
CA VAL A 155 -10.22 -1.73 12.33
C VAL A 155 -10.99 -1.34 11.05
N PRO A 156 -12.24 -1.79 10.88
CA PRO A 156 -13.04 -1.49 9.68
C PRO A 156 -13.39 0.00 9.57
N ASP A 157 -13.44 0.72 10.70
CA ASP A 157 -13.66 2.16 10.80
C ASP A 157 -12.51 3.00 10.20
N ARG A 158 -11.37 2.36 9.93
CA ARG A 158 -10.15 2.98 9.38
C ARG A 158 -9.79 2.43 8.00
N ASP A 159 -10.79 1.87 7.33
CA ASP A 159 -10.65 1.13 6.07
C ASP A 159 -9.52 0.08 6.16
N PHE A 160 -9.51 -0.65 7.28
CA PHE A 160 -8.62 -1.78 7.55
C PHE A 160 -7.13 -1.46 7.63
N ILE A 161 -6.73 -0.19 7.83
CA ILE A 161 -5.32 0.20 7.99
C ILE A 161 -5.01 0.61 9.42
N PHE A 162 -4.06 -0.08 10.05
CA PHE A 162 -3.49 0.27 11.34
C PHE A 162 -2.54 1.47 11.21
N ARG A 163 -3.08 2.66 11.42
CA ARG A 163 -2.36 3.94 11.37
C ARG A 163 -2.48 4.65 12.72
N ARG A 164 -1.36 5.13 13.28
CA ARG A 164 -1.37 6.12 14.39
C ARG A 164 -0.94 7.52 13.91
N GLU A 165 -0.08 7.61 12.91
CA GLU A 165 0.37 8.88 12.30
C GLU A 165 -0.57 9.42 11.19
N LEU A 166 -1.63 8.70 10.83
CA LEU A 166 -2.79 9.23 10.10
C LEU A 166 -3.99 9.48 11.03
N LEU A 167 -3.70 9.53 12.33
CA LEU A 167 -4.54 10.05 13.42
C LEU A 167 -3.96 11.37 13.96
N SER A 168 -3.06 12.02 13.20
CA SER A 168 -2.59 13.36 13.54
C SER A 168 -3.52 14.41 12.93
N GLU A 169 -4.66 14.66 13.56
CA GLU A 169 -5.06 16.05 13.69
C GLU A 169 -4.49 16.57 15.01
N ALA A 170 -3.89 17.74 14.89
CA ALA A 170 -3.64 18.78 15.87
C ALA A 170 -4.03 18.51 17.34
N GLU A 171 -3.05 18.87 18.19
CA GLU A 171 -3.09 19.11 19.65
C GLU A 171 -2.94 17.90 20.60
#